data_AF-A0A2M6XVJ5-F1
#
_entry.id   AF-A0A2M6XVJ5-F1
#
_cell.length_a   1.000
_cell.length_b   1.000
_cell.length_c   1.000
_cell.angle_alpha   90.00
_cell.angle_beta   90.00
_cell.angle_gamma   90.00
#
_symmetry.space_group_name_H-M   'P 1'
#
loop_
_entity.id
_entity.type
_entity.pdbx_description
1 polymer ?
#
loop_
_entity_poly.entity_id
_entity_poly.type
_entity_poly.pdbx_seq_one_letter_code
_entity_poly.pdbx_strand_id
1 'polypeptide(L)'
;SPWLWGYHPKNYVLQHGWLHNIKPNIMANNKLKYWRVDSTQRDQLRRAWNRPVHWPLWLGAIAVLLFGGWLWRVLQKREARK
;
A
#
# COMPACT_ATOMS: atom_id res chain seq x y z
N SER A 1 25.86 -44.43 0.59
CA SER A 1 24.43 -44.27 0.96
C SER A 1 23.79 -43.20 0.09
N PRO A 2 22.86 -43.55 -0.83
CA PRO A 2 22.39 -42.63 -1.88
C PRO A 2 21.15 -41.80 -1.48
N TRP A 3 21.09 -41.33 -0.24
CA TRP A 3 19.96 -40.52 0.28
C TRP A 3 20.44 -39.50 1.31
N LEU A 4 21.56 -38.82 1.07
CA LEU A 4 21.91 -37.66 1.89
C LEU A 4 21.13 -36.43 1.38
N TRP A 5 19.87 -36.35 1.75
CA TRP A 5 19.06 -35.14 1.58
C TRP A 5 19.33 -34.21 2.77
N GLY A 6 19.94 -33.05 2.50
CA GLY A 6 20.38 -32.08 3.51
C GLY A 6 19.88 -30.67 3.25
N TYR A 7 18.67 -30.51 2.70
CA TYR A 7 18.08 -29.19 2.48
C TYR A 7 17.16 -28.81 3.65
N HIS A 8 17.63 -27.92 4.52
CA HIS A 8 16.86 -27.35 5.61
C HIS A 8 16.58 -25.87 5.33
N PRO A 9 15.50 -25.54 4.60
CA PRO A 9 15.19 -24.16 4.26
C PRO A 9 14.91 -23.37 5.54
N LYS A 10 15.68 -22.31 5.76
CA LYS A 10 15.38 -21.33 6.81
C LYS A 10 14.26 -20.43 6.31
N ASN A 11 13.09 -20.53 6.93
CA ASN A 11 11.95 -19.69 6.60
C ASN A 11 11.91 -18.50 7.56
N TYR A 12 11.94 -17.29 7.00
CA TYR A 12 11.70 -16.05 7.75
C TYR A 12 10.35 -15.48 7.34
N VAL A 13 9.58 -15.00 8.32
CA VAL A 13 8.26 -14.41 8.09
C VAL A 13 8.21 -13.05 8.76
N LEU A 14 7.93 -12.01 7.98
CA LEU A 14 7.60 -10.69 8.52
C LEU A 14 6.12 -10.67 8.89
N GLN A 15 5.83 -10.41 10.16
CA GLN A 15 4.47 -10.32 10.67
C GLN A 15 4.30 -9.04 11.48
N HIS A 16 3.07 -8.55 11.52
CA HIS A 16 2.74 -7.36 12.28
C HIS A 16 2.69 -7.69 13.78
N GLY A 17 3.06 -6.73 14.64
CA GLY A 17 3.10 -6.92 16.10
C GLY A 17 1.75 -7.25 16.74
N TRP A 18 0.64 -6.94 16.07
CA TRP A 18 -0.72 -7.23 16.53
C TRP A 18 -1.22 -8.64 16.19
N LEU A 19 -0.37 -9.47 15.59
CA LEU A 19 -0.69 -10.83 15.16
C LEU A 19 -0.02 -11.85 16.10
N HIS A 20 -0.83 -12.75 16.68
CA HIS A 20 -0.42 -13.70 17.70
C HIS A 20 -0.82 -15.13 17.33
N ASN A 21 -0.20 -16.13 17.97
CA ASN A 21 -0.44 -17.56 17.75
C ASN A 21 -0.12 -18.04 16.33
N ILE A 22 0.94 -17.48 15.73
CA ILE A 22 1.34 -17.82 14.36
C ILE A 22 2.35 -18.96 14.38
N LYS A 23 1.99 -20.05 13.73
CA LYS A 23 2.92 -21.13 13.37
C LYS A 23 2.99 -21.19 11.84
N PRO A 24 4.11 -20.81 11.23
CA PRO A 24 4.26 -20.91 9.78
C PRO A 24 4.20 -22.39 9.38
N ASN A 25 3.30 -22.73 8.48
CA ASN A 25 3.14 -24.07 7.94
C ASN A 25 3.13 -23.98 6.42
N ILE A 26 3.98 -24.78 5.76
CA ILE A 26 4.22 -24.74 4.32
C ILE A 26 3.08 -25.44 3.55
N MET A 27 2.36 -26.36 4.21
CA MET A 27 1.26 -27.14 3.61
C MET A 27 -0.13 -26.62 4.03
N ALA A 28 -0.27 -26.06 5.23
CA ALA A 28 -1.57 -25.66 5.76
C ALA A 28 -1.96 -24.21 5.42
N ASN A 29 -3.12 -24.03 4.77
CA ASN A 29 -3.66 -22.72 4.38
C ASN A 29 -4.69 -22.14 5.37
N ASN A 30 -4.83 -22.75 6.56
CA ASN A 30 -5.90 -22.44 7.53
C ASN A 30 -5.55 -21.28 8.48
N LYS A 31 -5.06 -20.17 7.92
CA LYS A 31 -4.49 -19.04 8.68
C LYS A 31 -5.50 -18.41 9.66
N LEU A 32 -6.74 -18.19 9.23
CA LEU A 32 -7.75 -17.47 10.01
C LEU A 32 -8.26 -18.22 11.25
N LYS A 33 -8.25 -19.56 11.25
CA LYS A 33 -8.88 -20.35 12.34
C LYS A 33 -8.12 -20.25 13.66
N TYR A 34 -6.80 -20.06 13.61
CA TYR A 34 -5.92 -20.17 14.80
C TYR A 34 -5.18 -18.88 15.13
N TRP A 35 -5.17 -17.91 14.22
CA TRP A 35 -4.50 -16.64 14.45
C TRP A 35 -5.34 -15.76 15.38
N ARG A 36 -4.68 -15.22 16.40
CA ARG A 36 -5.28 -14.21 17.28
C ARG A 36 -4.83 -12.84 16.80
N VAL A 37 -5.79 -11.94 16.61
CA VAL A 37 -5.54 -10.56 16.19
C VAL A 37 -5.89 -9.63 17.33
N ASP A 38 -4.97 -8.76 17.71
CA ASP A 38 -5.26 -7.63 18.60
C ASP A 38 -5.86 -6.49 17.77
N SER A 39 -7.17 -6.30 17.88
CA SER A 39 -7.89 -5.25 17.15
C SER A 39 -7.51 -3.84 17.60
N THR A 40 -7.30 -3.65 18.90
CA THR A 40 -6.99 -2.35 19.51
C THR A 40 -5.63 -1.85 19.03
N GLN A 41 -4.61 -2.70 19.13
CA GLN A 41 -3.26 -2.36 18.66
C GLN A 41 -3.24 -2.13 17.14
N ARG A 42 -3.97 -2.96 16.39
CA ARG A 42 -4.11 -2.81 14.94
C ARG A 42 -4.75 -1.47 14.55
N ASP A 43 -5.75 -0.99 15.28
CA ASP A 43 -6.40 0.30 15.00
C ASP A 43 -5.50 1.49 15.31
N GLN A 44 -4.80 1.44 16.45
CA GLN A 44 -3.86 2.49 16.83
C GLN A 44 -2.75 2.65 15.80
N LEU A 45 -2.12 1.54 15.39
CA LEU A 45 -1.03 1.57 14.42
C LEU A 45 -1.52 1.93 13.02
N ARG A 46 -2.71 1.49 12.61
CA ARG A 46 -3.31 1.94 11.35
C ARG A 46 -3.51 3.45 11.33
N ARG A 47 -4.01 4.06 12.41
CA ARG A 47 -4.18 5.54 12.49
C ARG A 47 -2.85 6.28 12.51
N ALA A 48 -1.81 5.68 13.11
CA ALA A 48 -0.48 6.27 13.15
C ALA A 48 0.21 6.23 11.77
N TRP A 49 0.14 5.08 11.09
CA TRP A 49 0.87 4.83 9.84
C TRP A 49 0.11 5.29 8.60
N ASN A 50 -1.22 5.14 8.57
CA ASN A 50 -2.03 5.45 7.40
C ASN A 50 -2.66 6.85 7.51
N ARG A 51 -1.85 7.87 7.80
CA ARG A 51 -2.32 9.25 7.74
C ARG A 51 -2.41 9.68 6.27
N PRO A 52 -3.61 10.00 5.76
CA PRO A 52 -3.76 10.38 4.36
C PRO A 52 -3.05 11.72 4.09
N VAL A 53 -2.27 11.75 3.02
CA VAL A 53 -1.54 12.94 2.58
C VAL A 53 -2.33 13.59 1.44
N HIS A 54 -2.97 14.73 1.72
CA HIS A 54 -3.92 15.37 0.78
C HIS A 54 -3.29 16.40 -0.16
N TRP A 55 -2.08 16.91 0.14
CA TRP A 55 -1.45 17.95 -0.68
C TRP A 55 -1.25 17.57 -2.17
N PRO A 56 -0.97 16.30 -2.56
CA PRO A 56 -0.81 15.96 -3.97
C PRO A 56 -2.10 16.13 -4.77
N LEU A 57 -3.26 15.93 -4.13
CA LEU A 57 -4.57 16.12 -4.77
C LEU A 57 -4.81 17.60 -5.09
N TRP A 58 -4.51 18.49 -4.14
CA TRP A 58 -4.63 19.93 -4.35
C TRP A 58 -3.64 20.44 -5.39
N LEU A 59 -2.40 19.95 -5.37
CA LEU A 59 -1.40 20.31 -6.37
C LEU A 59 -1.82 19.85 -7.77
N GLY A 60 -2.36 18.64 -7.91
CA GLY A 60 -2.92 18.15 -9.17
C GLY A 60 -4.09 19.00 -9.67
N ALA A 61 -5.02 19.38 -8.79
CA ALA A 61 -6.14 20.23 -9.13
C ALA A 61 -5.69 21.61 -9.64
N ILE A 62 -4.72 22.24 -8.97
CA ILE A 62 -4.15 23.52 -9.40
C ILE A 62 -3.47 23.38 -10.77
N ALA A 63 -2.69 22.32 -10.98
CA ALA A 63 -2.03 22.09 -12.26
C ALA A 63 -3.02 21.97 -13.43
N VAL A 64 -4.13 21.25 -13.22
CA VAL A 64 -5.20 21.13 -14.23
C VAL A 64 -5.86 22.47 -14.53
N LEU A 65 -6.14 23.28 -13.50
CA LEU A 65 -6.73 24.62 -13.68
C LEU A 65 -5.80 25.56 -14.45
N LEU A 66 -4.51 25.56 -14.11
CA LEU A 66 -3.51 26.37 -14.81
C LEU A 66 -3.35 25.94 -16.26
N PHE A 67 -3.30 24.64 -16.51
CA PHE A 67 -3.20 24.09 -17.85
C PHE A 67 -4.44 24.42 -18.69
N GLY A 68 -5.64 24.25 -18.13
CA GLY A 68 -6.90 24.60 -18.79
C GLY A 68 -7.00 26.10 -19.11
N GLY A 69 -6.64 26.96 -18.15
CA GLY A 69 -6.62 28.41 -18.36
C GLY A 69 -5.58 28.86 -19.38
N TRP A 70 -4.40 28.23 -19.40
CA TRP A 70 -3.38 28.48 -20.42
C TRP A 70 -3.88 28.07 -21.81
N LEU A 71 -4.45 26.85 -21.93
CA LEU A 71 -5.00 26.35 -23.19
C LEU A 71 -6.09 27.28 -23.71
N TRP A 72 -7.01 27.70 -22.85
CA TRP A 72 -8.06 28.66 -23.19
C TRP A 72 -7.49 29.96 -23.76
N ARG A 73 -6.48 30.55 -23.11
CA ARG A 73 -5.81 31.77 -23.60
C ARG A 73 -5.14 31.56 -24.96
N VAL A 74 -4.53 30.40 -25.18
CA VAL A 74 -3.90 30.08 -26.48
C VAL A 74 -4.95 29.96 -27.58
N LEU A 75 -6.10 29.33 -27.30
CA LEU A 75 -7.19 29.20 -28.26
C LEU A 75 -7.79 30.56 -28.63
N GLN A 76 -8.05 31.43 -27.65
CA GLN A 76 -8.55 32.80 -27.91
C GLN A 76 -7.61 33.61 -28.82
N LYS A 77 -6.29 33.51 -28.60
CA LYS A 77 -5.29 34.18 -29.45
C LYS A 77 -5.29 33.68 -30.90
N ARG A 78 -5.75 32.47 -31.16
CA ARG A 78 -5.87 31.92 -32.53
C ARG A 78 -7.13 32.42 -33.21
N GLU A 79 -8.24 32.53 -32.48
CA GLU A 79 -9.50 33.08 -33.00
C GLU A 79 -9.36 34.56 -33.35
N ALA A 80 -8.71 35.36 -32.50
CA ALA A 80 -8.50 36.79 -32.72
C ALA A 80 -7.49 37.15 -33.84
N ARG A 81 -6.79 36.15 -34.41
CA ARG A 81 -5.79 36.34 -35.48
C ARG A 81 -6.33 35.93 -36.86
N LYS A 82 -7.54 35.37 -36.95
CA LYS A 82 -8.26 35.16 -38.20
C LYS A 82 -9.12 36.38 -38.51
#